data_AF-A0A382YD44-F1
#
_entry.id   AF-A0A382YD44-F1
#
_cell.length_a   1.000
_cell.length_b   1.000
_cell.length_c   1.000
_cell.angle_alpha   90.00
_cell.angle_beta   90.00
_cell.angle_gamma   90.00
#
_symmetry.space_group_name_H-M   'P 1'
#
loop_
_entity.id
_entity.type
_entity.pdbx_description
1 polymer ?
#
loop_
_entity_poly.entity_id
_entity_poly.type
_entity_poly.pdbx_seq_one_letter_code
_entity_poly.pdbx_strand_id
1 'polypeptide(L)'
;VQTDGGLVGLGETWYAASAVEGAIHDYFGLLLIGRDPFEIEAHWQTMFKRSDHAGYGGAEMRAISALDIALWDIKGKATGVPVYELL
;
A
#
# COMPACT_ATOMS: atom_id res chain seq x y z
N VAL A 1 -2.37 -2.50 -6.87
CA VAL A 1 -0.98 -2.16 -7.26
C VAL A 1 -0.55 -3.10 -8.37
N GLN A 2 0.11 -2.61 -9.42
CA GLN A 2 0.59 -3.45 -10.52
C GLN A 2 2.11 -3.27 -10.69
N THR A 3 2.83 -4.38 -10.83
CA THR A 3 4.28 -4.37 -11.10
C THR A 3 4.56 -4.41 -12.61
N ASP A 4 5.78 -4.02 -13.00
CA ASP A 4 6.30 -4.17 -14.35
C ASP A 4 6.41 -5.64 -14.81
N GLY A 5 6.63 -6.55 -13.85
CA GLY A 5 6.55 -8.01 -14.05
C GLY A 5 5.13 -8.56 -14.21
N GLY A 6 4.09 -7.71 -14.24
CA GLY A 6 2.71 -8.10 -14.50
C GLY A 6 1.94 -8.65 -13.29
N LEU A 7 2.53 -8.66 -12.09
CA LEU A 7 1.80 -9.03 -10.87
C LEU A 7 0.85 -7.91 -10.46
N VAL A 8 -0.36 -8.28 -10.06
CA VAL A 8 -1.37 -7.35 -9.55
C VAL A 8 -1.68 -7.72 -8.10
N GLY A 9 -1.42 -6.80 -7.18
CA GLY A 9 -1.79 -6.84 -5.77
C GLY A 9 -3.10 -6.13 -5.51
N LEU A 10 -3.98 -6.77 -4.76
CA LEU A 10 -5.26 -6.26 -4.31
C LEU A 10 -5.17 -5.83 -2.86
N GLY A 11 -5.70 -4.63 -2.57
CA GLY A 11 -5.89 -4.13 -1.23
C GLY A 11 -7.24 -3.45 -1.12
N GLU A 12 -7.85 -3.54 0.05
CA GLU A 12 -9.20 -3.05 0.29
C GLU A 12 -9.21 -2.18 1.56
N THR A 13 -10.07 -1.16 1.55
CA THR A 13 -10.44 -0.40 2.74
C THR A 13 -11.86 0.12 2.59
N TRP A 14 -12.40 0.71 3.65
CA TRP A 14 -13.79 1.15 3.72
C TRP A 14 -13.93 2.58 4.25
N TYR A 15 -15.13 3.14 4.11
CA TYR A 15 -15.54 4.51 4.49
C TYR A 15 -14.93 5.61 3.59
N ALA A 16 -15.67 6.69 3.31
CA ALA A 16 -15.20 7.87 2.54
C ALA A 16 -14.30 7.54 1.33
N ALA A 17 -14.75 6.62 0.45
CA ALA A 17 -13.91 6.01 -0.58
C ALA A 17 -13.23 7.03 -1.50
N SER A 18 -13.94 8.08 -1.93
CA SER A 18 -13.36 9.12 -2.80
C SER A 18 -12.21 9.90 -2.13
N ALA A 19 -12.23 10.07 -0.80
CA ALA A 19 -11.14 10.71 -0.08
C ALA A 19 -9.90 9.80 -0.01
N VAL A 20 -10.13 8.49 0.18
CA VAL A 20 -9.05 7.50 0.17
C VAL A 20 -8.46 7.36 -1.24
N GLU A 21 -9.31 7.31 -2.26
CA GLU A 21 -8.92 7.29 -3.67
C GLU A 21 -8.02 8.48 -4.01
N GLY A 22 -8.43 9.69 -3.63
CA GLY A 22 -7.61 10.90 -3.77
C GLY A 22 -6.26 10.76 -3.04
N ALA A 23 -6.25 10.33 -1.78
CA ALA A 23 -5.00 10.12 -1.03
C ALA A 23 -4.05 9.10 -1.70
N ILE A 24 -4.60 8.01 -2.26
CA ILE A 24 -3.84 7.00 -2.99
C ILE A 24 -3.28 7.58 -4.28
N HIS A 25 -4.12 8.17 -5.13
CA HIS A 25 -3.71 8.57 -6.48
C HIS A 25 -2.92 9.89 -6.51
N ASP A 26 -3.21 10.83 -5.62
CA ASP A 26 -2.57 12.15 -5.61
C ASP A 26 -1.24 12.16 -4.85
N TYR A 27 -1.05 11.24 -3.91
CA TYR A 27 0.13 11.28 -3.03
C TYR A 27 0.78 9.92 -2.78
N PHE A 28 0.11 9.00 -2.07
CA PHE A 28 0.80 7.81 -1.54
C PHE A 28 1.22 6.82 -2.62
N GLY A 29 0.38 6.58 -3.62
CA GLY A 29 0.70 5.69 -4.74
C GLY A 29 1.90 6.17 -5.55
N LEU A 30 2.08 7.48 -5.69
CA LEU A 30 3.24 8.07 -6.38
C LEU A 30 4.57 7.76 -5.68
N LEU A 31 4.54 7.55 -4.35
CA LEU A 31 5.74 7.19 -3.58
C LEU A 31 6.23 5.76 -3.88
N LEU A 32 5.38 4.90 -4.44
CA LEU A 32 5.70 3.50 -4.75
C LEU A 32 6.22 3.29 -6.18
N ILE A 33 5.97 4.25 -7.10
CA ILE A 33 6.31 4.09 -8.51
C ILE A 33 7.83 3.96 -8.69
N GLY A 34 8.25 2.92 -9.41
CA GLY A 34 9.66 2.62 -9.68
C GLY A 34 10.43 2.05 -8.50
N ARG A 35 9.75 1.68 -7.40
CA ARG A 35 10.37 1.05 -6.23
C ARG A 35 10.06 -0.45 -6.16
N ASP A 36 10.93 -1.17 -5.46
CA ASP A 36 10.76 -2.61 -5.23
C ASP A 36 9.54 -2.87 -4.33
N PRO A 37 8.53 -3.63 -4.77
CA PRO A 37 7.35 -3.93 -3.96
C PRO A 37 7.65 -4.79 -2.72
N PHE A 38 8.82 -5.43 -2.62
CA PHE A 38 9.19 -6.25 -1.47
C PHE A 38 9.73 -5.45 -0.28
N GLU A 39 10.05 -4.16 -0.46
CA GLU A 39 10.43 -3.24 0.62
C GLU A 39 9.22 -2.72 1.42
N ILE A 40 8.28 -3.60 1.77
CA ILE A 40 6.96 -3.26 2.35
C ILE A 40 7.09 -2.33 3.57
N GLU A 41 7.94 -2.69 4.53
CA GLU A 41 8.16 -1.87 5.74
C GLU A 41 8.72 -0.49 5.40
N ALA A 42 9.64 -0.39 4.43
CA ALA A 42 10.21 0.89 4.03
C ALA A 42 9.17 1.80 3.36
N HIS A 43 8.27 1.22 2.55
CA HIS A 43 7.15 1.93 1.96
C HIS A 43 6.18 2.43 3.03
N TRP A 44 5.79 1.56 3.96
CA TRP A 44 4.91 1.92 5.07
C TRP A 44 5.49 3.07 5.89
N GLN A 45 6.76 2.96 6.32
CA GLN A 45 7.46 4.00 7.08
C GLN A 45 7.55 5.31 6.31
N THR A 46 7.81 5.25 4.99
CA THR A 46 7.92 6.44 4.15
C THR A 46 6.58 7.16 4.05
N MET A 47 5.49 6.42 3.81
CA MET A 47 4.14 7.00 3.70
C MET A 47 3.71 7.59 5.05
N PHE A 48 3.87 6.82 6.14
CA PHE A 48 3.46 7.24 7.48
C PHE A 48 4.20 8.48 7.97
N LYS A 49 5.53 8.53 7.88
CA LYS A 49 6.33 9.71 8.28
C LYS A 49 6.01 10.95 7.45
N ARG A 50 5.45 10.78 6.25
CA ARG A 50 5.04 11.89 5.39
C ARG A 50 3.63 12.39 5.68
N SER A 51 2.88 11.72 6.55
CA SER A 51 1.50 12.07 6.91
C SER A 51 1.23 12.13 8.41
N ASP A 52 2.20 11.80 9.27
CA ASP A 52 2.02 11.77 10.73
C ASP A 52 1.63 13.13 11.34
N HIS A 53 2.00 14.22 10.67
CA HIS A 53 1.54 15.58 11.02
C HIS A 53 0.02 15.77 10.88
N ALA A 54 -0.68 14.91 10.12
CA ALA A 54 -2.13 14.89 9.99
C ALA A 54 -2.80 13.97 11.03
N GLY A 55 -2.01 13.36 11.93
CA GLY A 55 -2.46 12.43 12.95
C GLY A 55 -2.39 10.96 12.52
N TYR A 56 -2.94 10.09 13.37
CA TYR A 56 -2.80 8.64 13.26
C TYR A 56 -4.09 7.94 12.80
N GLY A 57 -4.81 8.53 11.83
CA GLY A 57 -6.10 8.04 11.36
C GLY A 57 -6.52 8.66 10.03
N GLY A 58 -7.82 8.72 9.76
CA GLY A 58 -8.33 9.43 8.58
C GLY A 58 -8.24 8.66 7.26
N ALA A 59 -8.34 9.37 6.14
CA ALA A 59 -8.25 8.78 4.81
C ALA A 59 -6.81 8.35 4.50
N GLU A 60 -5.83 9.04 5.07
CA GLU A 60 -4.41 8.83 4.93
C GLU A 60 -4.00 7.45 5.46
N MET A 61 -4.34 7.16 6.72
CA MET A 61 -4.01 5.85 7.30
C MET A 61 -4.69 4.71 6.55
N ARG A 62 -5.93 4.90 6.09
CA ARG A 62 -6.66 3.89 5.31
C ARG A 62 -6.10 3.68 3.90
N ALA A 63 -5.60 4.75 3.26
CA ALA A 63 -4.87 4.66 2.01
C ALA A 63 -3.57 3.86 2.18
N ILE A 64 -2.81 4.15 3.25
CA ILE A 64 -1.61 3.39 3.61
C ILE A 64 -1.95 1.91 3.83
N SER A 65 -3.01 1.59 4.59
CA SER A 65 -3.44 0.21 4.80
C SER A 65 -3.81 -0.50 3.49
N ALA A 66 -4.56 0.14 2.59
CA ALA A 66 -4.95 -0.47 1.33
C ALA A 66 -3.73 -0.75 0.44
N LEU A 67 -2.75 0.16 0.41
CA LEU A 67 -1.50 -0.05 -0.32
C LEU A 67 -0.65 -1.17 0.31
N ASP A 68 -0.54 -1.21 1.64
CA ASP A 68 0.20 -2.24 2.37
C ASP A 68 -0.35 -3.64 2.11
N ILE A 69 -1.67 -3.82 2.19
CA ILE A 69 -2.33 -5.10 1.86
C ILE A 69 -2.03 -5.51 0.41
N ALA A 70 -2.09 -4.56 -0.53
CA ALA A 70 -1.78 -4.84 -1.93
C ALA A 70 -0.32 -5.27 -2.15
N LEU A 71 0.63 -4.73 -1.39
CA LEU A 71 2.03 -5.13 -1.45
C LEU A 71 2.23 -6.54 -0.86
N TRP A 72 1.55 -6.88 0.23
CA TRP A 72 1.56 -8.24 0.78
C TRP A 72 0.95 -9.27 -0.18
N ASP A 73 -0.13 -8.93 -0.87
CA ASP A 73 -0.73 -9.78 -1.90
C ASP A 73 0.23 -9.99 -3.09
N ILE A 74 0.96 -8.95 -3.52
CA ILE A 74 2.05 -9.09 -4.51
C ILE A 74 3.12 -10.06 -4.00
N LYS A 75 3.55 -9.90 -2.74
CA LYS A 75 4.60 -10.75 -2.16
C LYS A 75 4.18 -12.21 -2.15
N GLY A 76 2.98 -12.52 -1.65
CA GLY A 76 2.41 -13.87 -1.66
C GLY A 76 2.32 -14.47 -3.07
N LYS A 77 1.85 -13.68 -4.05
CA LYS A 77 1.79 -14.10 -5.46
C LYS A 77 3.18 -14.36 -6.06
N ALA A 78 4.15 -13.51 -5.75
CA ALA A 78 5.50 -13.64 -6.26
C ALA A 78 6.24 -14.85 -5.67
N THR A 79 5.97 -15.18 -4.40
CA THR A 79 6.59 -16.31 -3.71
C THR A 79 5.81 -17.61 -3.83
N GLY A 80 4.57 -17.58 -4.34
CA GLY A 80 3.73 -18.76 -4.51
C GLY A 80 3.24 -19.37 -3.20
N VAL A 81 3.21 -18.60 -2.11
CA VAL A 81 2.74 -19.05 -0.79
C VAL A 81 1.65 -18.11 -0.27
N PRO A 82 0.71 -18.61 0.56
CA PRO A 82 -0.30 -17.75 1.16
C PRO A 82 0.34 -16.74 2.13
N VAL A 83 -0.23 -15.54 2.21
CA VAL A 83 0.35 -14.41 2.97
C VAL A 83 0.58 -14.76 4.45
N TYR A 84 -0.26 -15.58 5.07
CA TYR A 84 -0.09 -15.96 6.48
C TYR A 84 1.22 -16.70 6.77
N GLU A 85 1.87 -17.31 5.77
CA GLU A 85 3.18 -17.96 5.93
C GLU A 85 4.35 -16.98 5.87
N LEU A 86 4.09 -15.72 5.48
CA LEU A 86 5.09 -14.67 5.33
C LEU A 86 5.13 -13.67 6.51
N LEU A 87 4.23 -13.82 7.49
CA LEU A 87 4.10 -12.99 8.70
C LEU A 87 4.89 -13.59 9.87
#